data_AF-A0A1J5WIU3-F1
#
_entry.id   AF-A0A1J5WIU3-F1
#
_cell.length_a   1.000
_cell.length_b   1.000
_cell.length_c   1.000
_cell.angle_alpha   90.00
_cell.angle_beta   90.00
_cell.angle_gamma   90.00
#
_symmetry.space_group_name_H-M   'P 1'
#
loop_
_entity.id
_entity.type
_entity.pdbx_description
1 polymer ?
#
loop_
_entity_poly.entity_id
_entity_poly.type
_entity_poly.pdbx_seq_one_letter_code
_entity_poly.pdbx_strand_id
1 'polypeptide(L)'
;MKEFCPGCQSKIEETATHIVWDCPGWQRDRINADTKVEITSSERSGWGANGFHHMLGTCDESEKEKRYVWLALFFKSVEPKRRARLGPFQLQNSRRGRPFTDGQGN
;
A
#
# COMPACT_ATOMS: atom_id res chain seq x y z
N MET A 1 9.93 -12.78 -6.76
CA MET A 1 9.14 -11.54 -6.93
C MET A 1 9.40 -10.63 -5.73
N LYS A 2 10.46 -9.83 -5.77
CA LYS A 2 10.66 -8.75 -4.77
C LYS A 2 10.66 -7.36 -5.43
N GLU A 3 11.00 -7.29 -6.71
CA GLU A 3 11.14 -6.05 -7.47
C GLU A 3 9.91 -5.78 -8.35
N PHE A 4 8.72 -5.68 -7.78
CA PHE A 4 7.55 -5.23 -8.54
C PHE A 4 6.56 -4.50 -7.66
N CYS A 5 6.27 -3.24 -7.98
CA CYS A 5 5.21 -2.49 -7.34
C CYS A 5 3.95 -2.51 -8.24
N PRO A 6 2.81 -3.09 -7.78
CA PRO A 6 1.53 -3.03 -8.51
C PRO A 6 0.98 -1.61 -8.66
N GLY A 7 1.45 -0.67 -7.83
CA GLY A 7 1.10 0.74 -7.91
C GLY A 7 1.59 1.40 -9.19
N CYS A 8 2.92 1.37 -9.42
CA CYS A 8 3.59 2.01 -10.54
C CYS A 8 3.97 1.05 -11.68
N GLN A 9 3.66 -0.25 -11.54
CA GLN A 9 3.95 -1.33 -12.50
C GLN A 9 5.43 -1.40 -12.93
N SER A 10 6.32 -0.87 -12.09
CA SER A 10 7.75 -0.78 -12.36
C SER A 10 8.49 -1.87 -11.58
N LYS A 11 9.68 -2.26 -12.08
CA LYS A 11 10.60 -3.18 -11.39
C LYS A 11 11.28 -2.50 -10.20
N ILE A 12 10.47 -2.06 -9.25
CA ILE A 12 10.89 -1.41 -8.02
C ILE A 12 10.36 -2.26 -6.87
N GLU A 13 11.18 -2.45 -5.84
CA GLU A 13 10.74 -3.12 -4.62
C GLU A 13 9.61 -2.32 -3.96
N GLU A 14 8.51 -2.99 -3.68
CA GLU A 14 7.38 -2.38 -3.00
C GLU A 14 7.65 -2.28 -1.49
N THR A 15 8.43 -1.28 -1.09
CA THR A 15 8.68 -0.95 0.32
C THR A 15 7.56 -0.08 0.89
N ALA A 16 7.41 -0.05 2.21
CA ALA A 16 6.46 0.87 2.87
C ALA A 16 6.72 2.32 2.47
N THR A 17 8.00 2.72 2.40
CA THR A 17 8.46 4.04 1.92
C THR A 17 7.97 4.31 0.51
N HIS A 18 8.17 3.36 -0.40
CA HIS A 18 7.69 3.50 -1.77
C HIS A 18 6.16 3.65 -1.83
N ILE A 19 5.40 2.82 -1.11
CA ILE A 19 3.93 2.89 -1.14
C ILE A 19 3.45 4.26 -0.63
N VAL A 20 3.94 4.70 0.52
CA VAL A 20 3.42 5.87 1.24
C VAL A 20 3.95 7.20 0.71
N TRP A 21 5.14 7.25 0.11
CA TRP A 21 5.75 8.51 -0.32
C TRP A 21 5.89 8.59 -1.85
N ASP A 22 6.48 7.58 -2.46
CA ASP A 22 7.07 7.73 -3.80
C ASP A 22 6.20 7.20 -4.92
N CYS A 23 5.33 6.23 -4.64
CA CYS A 23 4.62 5.49 -5.68
C CYS A 23 3.60 6.40 -6.38
N PRO A 24 3.76 6.73 -7.68
CA PRO A 24 2.82 7.58 -8.39
C PRO A 24 1.43 6.95 -8.49
N GLY A 25 1.35 5.62 -8.52
CA GLY A 25 0.08 4.88 -8.62
C GLY A 25 -0.88 5.08 -7.45
N TRP A 26 -0.39 5.60 -6.31
CA TRP A 26 -1.17 5.88 -5.10
C TRP A 26 -1.31 7.37 -4.79
N GLN A 27 -0.88 8.26 -5.70
CA GLN A 27 -0.92 9.71 -5.48
C GLN A 27 -2.32 10.23 -5.15
N ARG A 28 -3.34 9.78 -5.88
CA ARG A 28 -4.73 10.17 -5.63
C ARG A 28 -5.22 9.71 -4.26
N ASP A 29 -4.80 8.54 -3.81
CA ASP A 29 -5.15 7.99 -2.51
C ASP A 29 -4.51 8.79 -1.37
N ARG A 30 -3.28 9.28 -1.57
CA ARG A 30 -2.62 10.22 -0.66
C ARG A 30 -3.37 11.53 -0.57
N ILE A 31 -3.71 12.14 -1.70
CA ILE A 31 -4.48 13.40 -1.73
C ILE A 31 -5.83 13.24 -1.02
N ASN A 32 -6.52 12.13 -1.25
CA ASN A 32 -7.78 11.85 -0.56
C ASN A 32 -7.61 11.71 0.96
N ALA A 33 -6.52 11.09 1.42
CA ALA A 33 -6.21 11.00 2.83
C ALA A 33 -5.83 12.37 3.40
N ASP A 34 -5.01 13.16 2.67
CA ASP A 34 -4.62 14.53 3.02
C ASP A 34 -5.88 15.38 3.30
N THR A 35 -6.85 15.36 2.38
CA THR A 35 -8.13 16.08 2.51
C THR A 35 -8.94 15.65 3.72
N LYS A 36 -8.96 14.35 4.06
CA LYS A 36 -9.78 13.83 5.17
C LYS A 36 -9.24 14.15 6.56
N VAL A 37 -7.94 14.38 6.67
CA VAL A 37 -7.31 14.81 7.93
C VAL A 37 -6.93 16.30 7.90
N GLU A 38 -7.38 17.01 6.86
CA GLU A 38 -7.22 18.46 6.69
C GLU A 38 -5.76 18.93 6.69
N ILE A 39 -4.85 18.16 6.08
CA ILE A 39 -3.44 18.52 5.93
C ILE A 39 -3.10 18.90 4.49
N THR A 40 -2.01 19.64 4.33
CA THR A 40 -1.44 19.89 3.01
C THR A 40 -0.49 18.77 2.60
N SER A 41 -0.30 18.58 1.29
CA SER A 41 0.75 17.66 0.82
C SER A 41 2.15 18.10 1.24
N SER A 42 2.38 19.39 1.51
CA SER A 42 3.65 19.90 2.05
C SER A 42 3.87 19.43 3.48
N GLU A 43 2.83 19.53 4.32
CA GLU A 43 2.86 19.05 5.70
C GLU A 43 3.14 17.55 5.75
N ARG A 44 2.42 16.77 4.92
CA ARG A 44 2.66 15.34 4.77
C ARG A 44 4.10 15.04 4.33
N SER A 45 4.63 15.76 3.33
CA SER A 45 6.04 15.58 2.90
C SER A 45 7.03 15.84 4.03
N GLY A 46 6.73 16.78 4.93
CA GLY A 46 7.52 17.03 6.14
C GLY A 46 7.56 15.84 7.10
N TRP A 47 6.49 15.04 7.18
CA TRP A 47 6.48 13.83 8.02
C TRP A 47 7.45 12.76 7.53
N GLY A 48 7.57 12.63 6.20
CA GLY A 48 8.40 11.63 5.52
C GLY A 48 9.85 12.06 5.28
N ALA A 49 10.22 13.31 5.57
CA ALA A 49 11.56 13.87 5.29
C ALA A 49 12.70 13.05 5.93
N ASN A 50 12.43 12.43 7.09
CA ASN A 50 13.37 11.56 7.79
C ASN A 50 12.93 10.08 7.79
N GLY A 51 11.98 9.70 6.94
CA GLY A 51 11.48 8.33 6.85
C GLY A 51 10.40 7.96 7.88
N PHE A 52 9.96 6.69 7.83
CA PHE A 52 8.79 6.21 8.57
C PHE A 52 8.88 6.32 10.10
N HIS A 53 10.07 6.18 10.66
CA HIS A 53 10.26 6.27 12.11
C HIS A 53 9.96 7.69 12.62
N HIS A 54 10.26 8.71 11.82
CA HIS A 54 9.95 10.10 12.15
C HIS A 54 8.45 10.41 12.01
N MET A 55 7.78 9.78 11.03
CA MET A 55 6.32 9.86 10.90
C MET A 55 5.64 9.35 12.18
N LEU A 56 6.09 8.22 12.73
CA LEU A 56 5.48 7.58 13.90
C LEU A 56 6.05 8.07 15.25
N GLY A 57 7.18 8.79 15.24
CA GLY A 57 7.96 9.15 16.42
C GLY A 57 7.70 10.55 16.99
N THR A 58 6.58 11.19 16.67
CA THR A 58 6.23 12.49 17.27
C THR A 58 5.83 12.32 18.74
N CYS A 59 6.34 13.21 19.61
CA CYS A 59 6.02 13.25 21.04
C CYS A 59 4.68 13.97 21.33
N ASP A 60 4.13 14.67 20.35
CA ASP A 60 2.80 15.25 20.41
C ASP A 60 1.77 14.18 20.05
N GLU A 61 0.93 13.81 21.02
CA GLU A 61 -0.10 12.77 20.85
C GLU A 61 -1.21 13.16 19.86
N SER A 62 -1.53 14.46 19.73
CA SER A 62 -2.51 14.92 18.73
C SER A 62 -1.96 14.78 17.31
N GLU A 63 -0.70 15.17 17.11
CA GLU A 63 -0.01 14.98 15.83
C GLU A 63 0.17 13.50 15.51
N LYS A 64 0.45 12.68 16.52
CA LYS A 64 0.59 11.24 16.39
C LYS A 64 -0.73 10.60 15.94
N GLU A 65 -1.84 10.94 16.59
CA GLU A 65 -3.17 10.47 16.22
C GLU A 65 -3.50 10.87 14.78
N LYS A 66 -3.29 12.14 14.42
CA LYS A 66 -3.53 12.66 13.07
C LYS A 66 -2.77 11.85 12.00
N ARG A 67 -1.49 11.55 12.23
CA ARG A 67 -0.65 10.75 11.33
C ARG A 67 -1.13 9.29 11.24
N TYR A 68 -1.56 8.69 12.35
CA TYR A 68 -2.13 7.35 12.35
C TYR A 68 -3.46 7.28 11.59
N VAL A 69 -4.34 8.26 11.81
CA VAL A 69 -5.61 8.37 11.08
C VAL A 69 -5.36 8.52 9.59
N TRP A 70 -4.39 9.35 9.19
CA TRP A 70 -4.00 9.48 7.79
C TRP A 70 -3.54 8.14 7.20
N LEU A 71 -2.65 7.42 7.89
CA LEU A 71 -2.18 6.09 7.45
C LEU A 71 -3.33 5.10 7.29
N ALA A 72 -4.23 5.05 8.27
CA ALA A 72 -5.39 4.16 8.23
C ALA A 72 -6.30 4.47 7.04
N LEU A 73 -6.58 5.75 6.78
CA LEU A 73 -7.39 6.19 5.64
C LEU A 73 -6.72 5.86 4.31
N PHE A 74 -5.41 6.09 4.21
CA PHE A 74 -4.62 5.79 3.03
C PHE A 74 -4.63 4.28 2.73
N PHE A 75 -4.25 3.44 3.69
CA PHE A 75 -4.22 1.98 3.50
C PHE A 75 -5.59 1.38 3.23
N LYS A 76 -6.65 1.89 3.88
CA LYS A 76 -8.03 1.49 3.58
C LYS A 76 -8.40 1.73 2.10
N SER A 77 -7.84 2.76 1.47
CA SER A 77 -8.09 3.07 0.06
C SER A 77 -7.20 2.27 -0.90
N VAL A 78 -5.93 2.06 -0.52
CA VAL A 78 -4.92 1.39 -1.36
C VAL A 78 -5.07 -0.13 -1.37
N GLU A 79 -5.32 -0.76 -0.22
CA GLU A 79 -5.28 -2.22 -0.09
C GLU A 79 -6.20 -2.98 -1.07
N PRO A 80 -7.48 -2.60 -1.28
CA PRO A 80 -8.34 -3.27 -2.25
C PRO A 80 -7.80 -3.18 -3.68
N LYS A 81 -7.28 -2.01 -4.07
CA LYS A 81 -6.72 -1.77 -5.41
C LYS A 81 -5.41 -2.53 -5.59
N ARG A 82 -4.56 -2.52 -4.57
CA ARG A 82 -3.30 -3.25 -4.54
C ARG A 82 -3.55 -4.75 -4.70
N ARG A 83 -4.51 -5.31 -3.94
CA ARG A 83 -4.92 -6.72 -4.06
C ARG A 83 -5.45 -7.05 -5.45
N ALA A 84 -6.31 -6.21 -6.03
CA ALA A 84 -6.82 -6.42 -7.38
C ALA A 84 -5.70 -6.46 -8.44
N ARG A 85 -4.69 -5.60 -8.29
CA ARG A 85 -3.52 -5.55 -9.20
C ARG A 85 -2.53 -6.70 -9.00
N LEU A 86 -2.46 -7.26 -7.79
CA LEU A 86 -1.66 -8.45 -7.48
C LEU A 86 -2.36 -9.76 -7.87
N GLY A 87 -3.69 -9.78 -7.94
CA GLY A 87 -4.49 -10.96 -8.27
C GLY A 87 -3.99 -11.76 -9.48
N PRO A 88 -3.69 -11.12 -10.63
CA PRO A 88 -3.15 -11.82 -11.80
C PRO A 88 -1.80 -12.52 -11.55
N PHE A 89 -0.92 -11.92 -10.74
CA PHE A 89 0.39 -12.48 -10.41
C PHE A 89 0.32 -13.57 -9.34
N GLN A 90 -0.61 -13.46 -8.39
CA GLN A 90 -0.87 -14.52 -7.40
C GLN A 90 -1.51 -15.75 -8.06
N LEU A 91 -2.35 -15.56 -9.08
CA LEU A 91 -2.99 -16.64 -9.82
C LEU A 91 -2.03 -17.39 -10.76
N GLN A 92 -0.96 -16.76 -11.26
CA GLN A 92 0.06 -17.44 -12.06
C GLN A 92 0.88 -18.46 -11.25
N ASN A 93 1.07 -18.21 -9.95
CA ASN A 93 1.75 -19.16 -9.05
C ASN A 93 0.77 -20.16 -8.40
N SER A 94 -0.53 -19.89 -8.40
CA SER A 94 -1.51 -20.93 -8.14
C SER A 94 -1.63 -21.77 -9.41
N ARG A 95 -0.78 -22.80 -9.56
CA ARG A 95 -1.25 -24.01 -10.26
C ARG A 95 -2.54 -24.37 -9.53
N ARG A 96 -3.68 -24.06 -10.14
CA ARG A 96 -4.96 -24.61 -9.72
C ARG A 96 -4.74 -26.11 -9.81
N GLY A 97 -4.41 -26.73 -8.67
CA GLY A 97 -4.51 -28.15 -8.49
C GLY A 97 -5.96 -28.44 -8.82
N ARG A 98 -6.20 -28.89 -10.06
CA ARG A 98 -7.43 -29.57 -10.39
C ARG A 98 -7.59 -30.61 -9.28
N PRO A 99 -8.73 -30.70 -8.58
CA PRO A 99 -8.97 -31.86 -7.74
C PRO A 99 -8.64 -33.07 -8.60
N PHE A 100 -7.69 -33.90 -8.14
CA PHE A 100 -7.45 -35.19 -8.74
C PHE A 100 -8.77 -35.94 -8.52
N THR A 101 -9.66 -35.91 -9.51
CA THR A 101 -10.70 -36.91 -9.60
C THR A 101 -9.96 -38.16 -10.04
N ASP A 102 -9.52 -38.94 -9.05
CA ASP A 102 -9.11 -40.31 -9.27
C ASP A 102 -10.25 -40.99 -10.01
N GLY A 103 -10.02 -41.26 -11.29
CA GLY A 103 -10.82 -42.22 -12.01
C GLY A 103 -10.57 -43.58 -11.38
N GLN A 104 -11.54 -44.08 -10.63
CA GLN A 104 -11.84 -45.51 -10.51
C GLN A 104 -13.35 -45.60 -10.67
N GLY A 105 -13.92 -46.31 -11.62
CA GLY A 105 -13.45 -47.45 -12.40
C GLY A 105 -14.61 -48.44 -12.43
N ASN A 106 -15.04 -48.82 -13.65
CA ASN A 106 -15.98 -49.89 -14.03
C ASN A 106 -17.04 -50.39 -13.01
#